data_AF-A0A3E2NA39-F1
#
_entry.id   AF-A0A3E2NA39-F1
#
_cell.length_a   1.000
_cell.length_b   1.000
_cell.length_c   1.000
_cell.angle_alpha   90.00
_cell.angle_beta   90.00
_cell.angle_gamma   90.00
#
_symmetry.space_group_name_H-M   'P 1'
#
loop_
_entity.id
_entity.type
_entity.pdbx_description
1 polymer ?
#
loop_
_entity_poly.entity_id
_entity_poly.type
_entity_poly.pdbx_seq_one_letter_code
_entity_poly.pdbx_strand_id
1 'polypeptide(L)'
;MTPAGPAGPTGPIGPAGPTGPIGPAGPTGPIGPAGPTGPIGPAGPTGPIGLIGPTGDTGPSGTPAALTNLVDGNQIGAVRGVGTKNDYDMGGYAFAEGWQTAARAGYSHAEGYLSETYQYCSHAEGHETKASGHGSHAEGVNTEASGDESHAEGFYTSTNQREGSHIMGLFGEADNIYSWFLANGINPDAKSLAAKILYDGNAYIDVAWNAGGADYGELFETADGKTIEPGYFVTFDGAGQKIRKTADSDSYVLGVVTGTSGIVGDTGELRWKGKYLTDEWGRIQYHEVTVPGIKDDKGNVLLPEHVEIQPILNPQWDNTRTYIPRLKRPEWVIVGLLGKLRVRDDGTCIPGGYCRSSDNGIASASESGYRVLERLSENRILILYAKSS
;
A
#
# COMPACT_ATOMS: atom_id res chain seq x y z
N MET A 1 52.40 -54.56 -61.44
CA MET A 1 51.96 -54.49 -60.03
C MET A 1 52.45 -53.17 -59.45
N THR A 2 51.54 -52.30 -59.03
CA THR A 2 51.82 -51.20 -58.10
C THR A 2 50.68 -51.22 -57.07
N PRO A 3 50.96 -51.51 -55.78
CA PRO A 3 49.91 -51.50 -54.76
C PRO A 3 49.42 -50.08 -54.49
N ALA A 4 48.11 -49.91 -54.33
CA ALA A 4 47.52 -48.71 -53.74
C ALA A 4 47.85 -48.65 -52.24
N GLY A 5 48.21 -47.46 -51.75
CA GLY A 5 48.67 -47.25 -50.37
C GLY A 5 47.59 -47.53 -49.32
N PRO A 6 47.98 -47.89 -48.08
CA PRO A 6 47.04 -48.15 -46.99
C PRO A 6 46.23 -46.89 -46.64
N ALA A 7 44.97 -47.09 -46.24
CA ALA A 7 44.10 -46.05 -45.72
C ALA A 7 44.71 -45.42 -44.45
N GLY A 8 44.64 -44.09 -44.35
CA GLY A 8 45.13 -43.36 -43.18
C GLY A 8 44.34 -43.68 -41.90
N PRO A 9 44.94 -43.51 -40.72
CA PRO A 9 44.27 -43.79 -39.45
C PRO A 9 43.06 -42.88 -39.23
N THR A 10 42.00 -43.44 -38.65
CA THR A 10 40.81 -42.71 -38.18
C THR A 10 41.21 -41.65 -37.17
N GLY A 11 40.74 -40.42 -37.34
CA GLY A 11 41.01 -39.30 -36.43
C GLY A 11 40.48 -39.56 -35.00
N PRO A 12 41.04 -38.89 -33.98
CA PRO A 12 40.62 -39.06 -32.59
C PRO A 12 39.15 -38.66 -32.38
N ILE A 13 38.47 -39.40 -31.50
CA ILE A 13 37.09 -39.12 -31.07
C ILE A 13 37.07 -37.77 -30.32
N GLY A 14 36.12 -36.90 -30.65
CA GLY A 14 35.97 -35.59 -30.02
C GLY A 14 35.67 -35.68 -28.51
N PRO A 15 36.00 -34.64 -27.73
CA PRO A 15 35.78 -34.64 -26.28
C PRO A 15 34.29 -34.78 -25.94
N ALA A 16 34.00 -35.45 -24.82
CA ALA A 16 32.65 -35.58 -24.28
C ALA A 16 32.06 -34.20 -23.92
N GLY A 17 30.77 -34.00 -24.19
CA GLY A 17 30.05 -32.77 -23.86
C GLY A 17 30.00 -32.51 -22.35
N PRO A 18 29.86 -31.25 -21.91
CA PRO A 18 29.87 -30.89 -20.49
C PRO A 18 28.70 -31.53 -19.73
N THR A 19 28.96 -31.91 -18.49
CA THR A 19 27.95 -32.41 -17.54
C THR A 19 26.96 -31.30 -17.18
N GLY A 20 25.66 -31.60 -17.16
CA GLY A 20 24.61 -30.63 -16.80
C GLY A 20 24.73 -30.13 -15.34
N PRO A 21 24.14 -28.96 -15.01
CA PRO A 21 24.27 -28.36 -13.68
C PRO A 21 23.62 -29.21 -12.58
N ILE A 22 24.25 -29.19 -11.40
CA ILE A 22 23.78 -29.85 -10.18
C ILE A 22 22.60 -29.04 -9.60
N GLY A 23 21.52 -29.72 -9.19
CA GLY A 23 20.35 -29.07 -8.57
C GLY A 23 20.67 -28.40 -7.22
N PRO A 24 19.89 -27.40 -6.78
CA PRO A 24 20.18 -26.64 -5.57
C PRO A 24 20.11 -27.51 -4.30
N ALA A 25 21.02 -27.24 -3.35
CA ALA A 25 21.09 -27.94 -2.07
C ALA A 25 19.94 -27.55 -1.13
N GLY A 26 19.38 -28.53 -0.41
CA GLY A 26 18.36 -28.29 0.63
C GLY A 26 18.95 -27.59 1.87
N PRO A 27 18.14 -26.89 2.68
CA PRO A 27 18.65 -26.13 3.82
C PRO A 27 19.21 -27.02 4.93
N THR A 28 20.36 -26.60 5.48
CA THR A 28 21.13 -27.29 6.53
C THR A 28 20.51 -27.06 7.92
N GLY A 29 20.29 -28.13 8.70
CA GLY A 29 19.88 -28.04 10.10
C GLY A 29 21.02 -27.61 11.05
N PRO A 30 20.72 -27.06 12.24
CA PRO A 30 21.75 -26.52 13.14
C PRO A 30 22.66 -27.63 13.70
N ILE A 31 23.97 -27.35 13.74
CA ILE A 31 25.05 -28.26 14.18
C ILE A 31 25.28 -28.11 15.69
N GLY A 32 25.30 -29.23 16.43
CA GLY A 32 25.66 -29.27 17.86
C GLY A 32 27.18 -29.18 18.09
N PRO A 33 27.64 -28.77 19.28
CA PRO A 33 29.07 -28.56 19.54
C PRO A 33 29.86 -29.87 19.56
N ALA A 34 31.03 -29.87 18.91
CA ALA A 34 31.95 -31.01 18.84
C ALA A 34 32.85 -31.09 20.09
N GLY A 35 33.06 -32.32 20.60
CA GLY A 35 33.94 -32.60 21.73
C GLY A 35 35.44 -32.58 21.37
N PRO A 36 36.34 -32.51 22.38
CA PRO A 36 37.77 -32.33 22.13
C PRO A 36 38.46 -33.59 21.60
N THR A 37 39.32 -33.42 20.58
CA THR A 37 40.15 -34.46 19.97
C THR A 37 41.45 -34.67 20.77
N GLY A 38 41.85 -35.93 20.97
CA GLY A 38 43.05 -36.32 21.72
C GLY A 38 44.39 -35.98 21.03
N PRO A 39 45.53 -36.09 21.75
CA PRO A 39 46.82 -35.63 21.27
C PRO A 39 47.40 -36.52 20.15
N ILE A 40 47.97 -35.87 19.13
CA ILE A 40 48.64 -36.50 17.98
C ILE A 40 50.11 -36.81 18.34
N GLY A 41 50.61 -37.96 17.88
CA GLY A 41 51.98 -38.43 18.12
C GLY A 41 53.07 -37.58 17.46
N PRO A 42 54.34 -37.73 17.87
CA PRO A 42 55.43 -36.87 17.41
C PRO A 42 55.72 -37.04 15.91
N ALA A 43 55.94 -35.92 15.23
CA ALA A 43 56.31 -35.86 13.82
C ALA A 43 57.75 -36.34 13.58
N GLY A 44 57.98 -37.02 12.45
CA GLY A 44 59.32 -37.41 12.00
C GLY A 44 60.19 -36.19 11.62
N PRO A 45 61.52 -36.35 11.54
CA PRO A 45 62.42 -35.24 11.29
C PRO A 45 62.22 -34.62 9.89
N THR A 46 62.15 -33.29 9.87
CA THR A 46 62.00 -32.47 8.66
C THR A 46 63.26 -32.56 7.79
N GLY A 47 63.08 -32.79 6.48
CA GLY A 47 64.16 -32.70 5.50
C GLY A 47 64.72 -31.27 5.37
N PRO A 48 65.94 -31.09 4.84
CA PRO A 48 66.56 -29.77 4.73
C PRO A 48 65.73 -28.83 3.84
N ILE A 49 65.52 -27.61 4.33
CA ILE A 49 64.78 -26.54 3.65
C ILE A 49 65.55 -26.09 2.40
N GLY A 50 64.91 -26.14 1.24
CA GLY A 50 65.44 -25.52 0.02
C GLY A 50 65.51 -23.99 0.17
N LEU A 51 66.58 -23.37 -0.34
CA LEU A 51 66.76 -21.92 -0.27
C LEU A 51 65.57 -21.20 -0.93
N ILE A 52 65.00 -20.22 -0.21
CA ILE A 52 63.93 -19.35 -0.70
C ILE A 52 64.45 -18.56 -1.91
N GLY A 53 63.78 -18.69 -3.05
CA GLY A 53 64.06 -17.84 -4.22
C GLY A 53 63.76 -16.37 -3.88
N PRO A 54 64.50 -15.40 -4.46
CA PRO A 54 64.27 -13.99 -4.16
C PRO A 54 62.81 -13.60 -4.43
N THR A 55 62.22 -12.84 -3.51
CA THR A 55 60.90 -12.23 -3.69
C THR A 55 60.91 -11.44 -5.00
N GLY A 56 60.02 -11.77 -5.94
CA GLY A 56 59.88 -11.01 -7.18
C GLY A 56 59.53 -9.55 -6.87
N ASP A 57 60.03 -8.62 -7.68
CA ASP A 57 59.80 -7.19 -7.49
C ASP A 57 58.31 -6.91 -7.31
N THR A 58 57.98 -6.12 -6.30
CA THR A 58 56.61 -5.63 -6.11
C THR A 58 56.24 -4.85 -7.37
N GLY A 59 55.22 -5.32 -8.10
CA GLY A 59 54.72 -4.59 -9.26
C GLY A 59 54.42 -3.14 -8.89
N PRO A 60 54.55 -2.17 -9.82
CA PRO A 60 54.27 -0.78 -9.50
C PRO A 60 52.89 -0.72 -8.83
N SER A 61 52.85 -0.16 -7.61
CA SER A 61 51.58 0.17 -6.99
C SER A 61 50.82 1.00 -8.01
N GLY A 62 49.73 0.45 -8.54
CA GLY A 62 48.79 1.26 -9.30
C GLY A 62 48.46 2.43 -8.39
N THR A 63 48.74 3.65 -8.83
CA THR A 63 48.04 4.79 -8.28
C THR A 63 46.57 4.37 -8.26
N PRO A 64 45.83 4.55 -7.14
CA PRO A 64 44.39 4.45 -7.21
C PRO A 64 44.02 5.27 -8.44
N ALA A 65 43.33 4.67 -9.41
CA ALA A 65 42.67 5.48 -10.41
C ALA A 65 41.80 6.41 -9.57
N ALA A 66 42.25 7.66 -9.41
CA ALA A 66 41.37 8.69 -8.93
C ALA A 66 40.19 8.57 -9.87
N LEU A 67 39.02 8.24 -9.33
CA LEU A 67 37.80 8.37 -10.09
C LEU A 67 37.74 9.86 -10.44
N THR A 68 38.27 10.23 -11.60
CA THR A 68 38.48 11.64 -12.00
C THR A 68 37.17 12.36 -12.25
N ASN A 69 36.04 11.67 -12.10
CA ASN A 69 34.68 12.21 -12.12
C ASN A 69 34.06 12.40 -10.72
N LEU A 70 34.73 12.02 -9.63
CA LEU A 70 34.20 12.12 -8.27
C LEU A 70 34.40 13.52 -7.64
N VAL A 71 34.89 14.49 -8.41
CA VAL A 71 35.20 15.82 -7.91
C VAL A 71 34.35 16.84 -8.62
N ASP A 72 33.20 17.12 -8.04
CA ASP A 72 32.49 18.34 -8.33
C ASP A 72 32.47 19.21 -7.08
N GLY A 73 33.53 20.01 -6.98
CA GLY A 73 33.45 21.44 -6.72
C GLY A 73 33.12 21.93 -5.32
N ASN A 74 32.51 21.12 -4.45
CA ASN A 74 32.12 21.59 -3.12
C ASN A 74 32.78 20.71 -2.06
N GLN A 75 33.71 21.25 -1.27
CA GLN A 75 34.43 20.54 -0.19
C GLN A 75 33.53 20.05 0.97
N ILE A 76 32.23 19.93 0.72
CA ILE A 76 31.19 19.56 1.68
C ILE A 76 30.54 18.21 1.34
N GLY A 77 31.28 17.30 0.69
CA GLY A 77 30.89 15.89 0.57
C GLY A 77 29.85 15.53 -0.50
N ALA A 78 29.75 16.30 -1.58
CA ALA A 78 28.93 15.93 -2.75
C ALA A 78 29.65 14.89 -3.64
N VAL A 79 28.89 14.02 -4.32
CA VAL A 79 29.43 12.99 -5.23
C VAL A 79 28.72 13.03 -6.58
N ARG A 80 29.51 13.15 -7.64
CA ARG A 80 29.05 13.09 -9.03
C ARG A 80 29.39 11.73 -9.64
N GLY A 81 28.37 10.98 -10.05
CA GLY A 81 28.48 9.72 -10.76
C GLY A 81 28.86 9.90 -12.24
N VAL A 82 29.28 8.81 -12.86
CA VAL A 82 29.66 8.79 -14.29
C VAL A 82 28.43 8.98 -15.17
N GLY A 83 28.49 9.91 -16.12
CA GLY A 83 27.42 10.16 -17.10
C GLY A 83 26.44 11.27 -16.72
N THR A 84 26.53 11.77 -15.50
CA THR A 84 25.71 12.88 -14.97
C THR A 84 25.84 14.15 -15.82
N LYS A 85 24.87 15.07 -15.67
CA LYS A 85 24.79 16.30 -16.47
C LYS A 85 26.05 17.17 -16.26
N ASN A 86 26.68 17.62 -17.33
CA ASN A 86 27.77 18.60 -17.24
C ASN A 86 27.22 20.00 -16.90
N ASP A 87 28.07 20.86 -16.34
CA ASP A 87 27.78 22.30 -16.21
C ASP A 87 26.54 22.65 -15.36
N TYR A 88 26.43 22.06 -14.17
CA TYR A 88 25.49 22.53 -13.16
C TYR A 88 26.12 22.54 -11.76
N ASP A 89 25.64 23.45 -10.92
CA ASP A 89 26.04 23.54 -9.52
C ASP A 89 25.38 22.41 -8.72
N MET A 90 26.20 21.47 -8.22
CA MET A 90 25.72 20.43 -7.31
C MET A 90 25.46 20.99 -5.91
N GLY A 91 24.40 20.47 -5.30
CA GLY A 91 24.10 20.77 -3.91
C GLY A 91 25.14 20.21 -2.93
N GLY A 92 25.21 20.79 -1.74
CA GLY A 92 26.03 20.25 -0.66
C GLY A 92 25.54 18.88 -0.20
N TYR A 93 26.45 17.92 0.03
CA TYR A 93 26.08 16.55 0.41
C TYR A 93 25.10 15.86 -0.56
N ALA A 94 25.03 16.31 -1.82
CA ALA A 94 24.16 15.74 -2.83
C ALA A 94 24.82 14.57 -3.57
N PHE A 95 24.01 13.69 -4.16
CA PHE A 95 24.46 12.58 -4.99
C PHE A 95 23.71 12.58 -6.32
N ALA A 96 24.43 12.43 -7.44
CA ALA A 96 23.82 12.19 -8.74
C ALA A 96 24.47 11.00 -9.43
N GLU A 97 23.71 10.05 -9.97
CA GLU A 97 24.21 8.90 -10.72
C GLU A 97 23.40 8.67 -12.00
N GLY A 98 24.00 7.99 -12.98
CA GLY A 98 23.36 7.70 -14.27
C GLY A 98 23.60 8.77 -15.32
N TRP A 99 22.78 8.80 -16.37
CA TRP A 99 23.02 9.63 -17.55
C TRP A 99 22.19 10.91 -17.53
N GLN A 100 22.85 12.07 -17.67
CA GLN A 100 22.24 13.40 -17.64
C GLN A 100 21.38 13.70 -16.40
N THR A 101 21.67 13.04 -15.27
CA THR A 101 21.03 13.35 -13.99
C THR A 101 21.66 14.58 -13.31
N ALA A 102 20.88 15.28 -12.47
CA ALA A 102 21.35 16.46 -11.75
C ALA A 102 20.77 16.58 -10.33
N ALA A 103 21.64 16.67 -9.33
CA ALA A 103 21.28 16.89 -7.93
C ALA A 103 21.66 18.30 -7.46
N ARG A 104 20.75 19.25 -7.62
CA ARG A 104 21.08 20.70 -7.58
C ARG A 104 21.05 21.33 -6.19
N ALA A 105 20.40 20.67 -5.23
CA ALA A 105 20.17 21.25 -3.90
C ALA A 105 20.76 20.39 -2.78
N GLY A 106 20.91 20.97 -1.59
CA GLY A 106 21.54 20.30 -0.45
C GLY A 106 20.83 19.00 -0.07
N TYR A 107 21.59 17.95 0.24
CA TYR A 107 21.08 16.64 0.66
C TYR A 107 20.16 15.96 -0.38
N SER A 108 20.23 16.37 -1.65
CA SER A 108 19.38 15.81 -2.72
C SER A 108 20.02 14.62 -3.43
N HIS A 109 19.19 13.77 -4.04
CA HIS A 109 19.62 12.58 -4.78
C HIS A 109 18.92 12.49 -6.14
N ALA A 110 19.69 12.31 -7.22
CA ALA A 110 19.15 12.04 -8.55
C ALA A 110 19.80 10.79 -9.20
N GLU A 111 19.01 9.81 -9.65
CA GLU A 111 19.53 8.61 -10.33
C GLU A 111 18.74 8.21 -11.58
N GLY A 112 19.35 7.39 -12.44
CA GLY A 112 18.74 6.90 -13.68
C GLY A 112 19.11 7.70 -14.93
N TYR A 113 18.12 8.17 -15.68
CA TYR A 113 18.30 8.85 -16.97
C TYR A 113 17.46 10.13 -17.00
N LEU A 114 18.08 11.29 -17.19
CA LEU A 114 17.42 12.62 -17.22
C LEU A 114 16.65 13.00 -15.93
N SER A 115 16.94 12.37 -14.80
CA SER A 115 16.31 12.69 -13.51
C SER A 115 16.97 13.92 -12.86
N GLU A 116 16.17 14.87 -12.38
CA GLU A 116 16.68 16.12 -11.79
C GLU A 116 16.00 16.49 -10.47
N THR A 117 16.78 16.97 -9.51
CA THR A 117 16.29 17.52 -8.24
C THR A 117 16.67 18.99 -8.06
N TYR A 118 15.76 19.76 -7.44
CA TYR A 118 15.89 21.23 -7.37
C TYR A 118 15.81 21.82 -5.96
N GLN A 119 15.35 21.08 -4.95
CA GLN A 119 15.15 21.58 -3.59
C GLN A 119 15.82 20.69 -2.54
N TYR A 120 15.99 21.24 -1.33
CA TYR A 120 16.61 20.51 -0.23
C TYR A 120 15.91 19.16 0.03
N CYS A 121 16.70 18.11 0.28
CA CYS A 121 16.22 16.77 0.61
C CYS A 121 15.32 16.10 -0.45
N SER A 122 15.31 16.60 -1.69
CA SER A 122 14.51 16.00 -2.76
C SER A 122 15.19 14.81 -3.43
N HIS A 123 14.39 13.87 -3.95
CA HIS A 123 14.85 12.63 -4.58
C HIS A 123 14.17 12.44 -5.95
N ALA A 124 14.94 12.15 -7.01
CA ALA A 124 14.39 11.79 -8.32
C ALA A 124 15.08 10.55 -8.91
N GLU A 125 14.31 9.52 -9.27
CA GLU A 125 14.83 8.29 -9.90
C GLU A 125 14.03 7.87 -11.14
N GLY A 126 14.60 7.03 -12.00
CA GLY A 126 13.94 6.52 -13.21
C GLY A 126 14.34 7.24 -14.50
N HIS A 127 13.35 7.68 -15.29
CA HIS A 127 13.53 8.29 -16.62
C HIS A 127 12.78 9.63 -16.72
N GLU A 128 13.49 10.73 -16.92
CA GLU A 128 12.90 12.07 -17.09
C GLU A 128 12.01 12.45 -15.88
N THR A 129 12.48 12.16 -14.66
CA THR A 129 11.75 12.49 -13.43
C THR A 129 12.29 13.76 -12.79
N LYS A 130 11.40 14.51 -12.13
CA LYS A 130 11.74 15.80 -11.54
C LYS A 130 11.17 15.96 -10.14
N ALA A 131 12.04 16.12 -9.15
CA ALA A 131 11.65 16.45 -7.79
C ALA A 131 12.04 17.91 -7.49
N SER A 132 11.04 18.78 -7.42
CA SER A 132 11.23 20.23 -7.33
C SER A 132 10.57 20.91 -6.14
N GLY A 133 9.86 20.17 -5.29
CA GLY A 133 9.47 20.61 -3.95
C GLY A 133 10.51 20.23 -2.89
N HIS A 134 10.52 20.96 -1.77
CA HIS A 134 11.30 20.60 -0.59
C HIS A 134 10.90 19.20 -0.10
N GLY A 135 11.87 18.29 0.13
CA GLY A 135 11.56 16.93 0.59
C GLY A 135 10.70 16.10 -0.38
N SER A 136 10.58 16.49 -1.64
CA SER A 136 9.75 15.80 -2.64
C SER A 136 10.44 14.57 -3.23
N HIS A 137 9.64 13.62 -3.73
CA HIS A 137 10.13 12.39 -4.36
C HIS A 137 9.42 12.13 -5.71
N ALA A 138 10.17 11.99 -6.80
CA ALA A 138 9.64 11.60 -8.10
C ALA A 138 10.29 10.30 -8.63
N GLU A 139 9.49 9.32 -9.06
CA GLU A 139 9.96 8.06 -9.64
C GLU A 139 9.17 7.65 -10.89
N GLY A 140 9.66 6.68 -11.66
CA GLY A 140 9.01 6.19 -12.88
C GLY A 140 9.48 6.90 -14.16
N VAL A 141 8.55 7.34 -15.02
CA VAL A 141 8.86 7.97 -16.31
C VAL A 141 8.09 9.25 -16.50
N ASN A 142 8.76 10.37 -16.81
CA ASN A 142 8.12 11.67 -17.04
C ASN A 142 7.27 12.14 -15.84
N THR A 143 7.73 11.91 -14.61
CA THR A 143 6.98 12.29 -13.40
C THR A 143 7.54 13.55 -12.76
N GLU A 144 6.68 14.38 -12.17
CA GLU A 144 7.09 15.62 -11.49
C GLU A 144 6.47 15.75 -10.09
N ALA A 145 7.31 15.63 -9.06
CA ALA A 145 6.96 15.98 -7.69
C ALA A 145 7.33 17.45 -7.42
N SER A 146 6.42 18.36 -7.74
CA SER A 146 6.61 19.82 -7.66
C SER A 146 6.07 20.48 -6.39
N GLY A 147 5.22 19.81 -5.62
CA GLY A 147 4.82 20.28 -4.28
C GLY A 147 5.84 19.93 -3.22
N ASP A 148 5.94 20.75 -2.17
CA ASP A 148 6.72 20.41 -0.97
C ASP A 148 6.15 19.12 -0.35
N GLU A 149 7.02 18.25 0.16
CA GLU A 149 6.68 16.95 0.77
C GLU A 149 5.87 16.02 -0.16
N SER A 150 5.84 16.28 -1.46
CA SER A 150 5.00 15.55 -2.42
C SER A 150 5.70 14.35 -3.04
N HIS A 151 4.89 13.40 -3.54
CA HIS A 151 5.35 12.17 -4.18
C HIS A 151 4.66 11.97 -5.54
N ALA A 152 5.42 11.72 -6.61
CA ALA A 152 4.90 11.43 -7.95
C ALA A 152 5.53 10.15 -8.53
N GLU A 153 4.71 9.18 -8.93
CA GLU A 153 5.15 7.92 -9.54
C GLU A 153 4.32 7.56 -10.79
N GLY A 154 4.79 6.57 -11.56
CA GLY A 154 4.10 6.06 -12.75
C GLY A 154 4.60 6.66 -14.07
N PHE A 155 3.69 7.05 -14.97
CA PHE A 155 4.01 7.56 -16.31
C PHE A 155 3.27 8.88 -16.58
N TYR A 156 3.99 9.99 -16.77
CA TYR A 156 3.41 11.32 -17.00
C TYR A 156 2.45 11.78 -15.89
N THR A 157 2.88 11.68 -14.64
CA THR A 157 2.13 12.17 -13.48
C THR A 157 2.80 13.38 -12.86
N SER A 158 2.04 14.32 -12.30
CA SER A 158 2.59 15.49 -11.62
C SER A 158 1.79 15.84 -10.37
N THR A 159 2.49 16.20 -9.30
CA THR A 159 1.85 16.74 -8.08
C THR A 159 1.39 18.18 -8.27
N ASN A 160 1.70 18.81 -9.40
CA ASN A 160 1.16 20.12 -9.80
C ASN A 160 1.25 21.19 -8.69
N GLN A 161 2.42 21.27 -8.04
CA GLN A 161 2.71 22.17 -6.91
C GLN A 161 1.76 21.98 -5.70
N ARG A 162 1.10 20.83 -5.57
CA ARG A 162 0.27 20.50 -4.42
C ARG A 162 1.13 19.88 -3.33
N GLU A 163 1.34 20.64 -2.26
CA GLU A 163 2.03 20.22 -1.04
C GLU A 163 1.45 18.92 -0.49
N GLY A 164 2.32 18.01 -0.02
CA GLY A 164 1.96 16.74 0.61
C GLY A 164 1.14 15.78 -0.25
N SER A 165 1.01 16.02 -1.55
CA SER A 165 0.21 15.17 -2.43
C SER A 165 0.97 13.94 -2.90
N HIS A 166 0.25 12.83 -3.09
CA HIS A 166 0.76 11.59 -3.69
C HIS A 166 -0.02 11.28 -4.96
N ILE A 167 0.65 11.14 -6.09
CA ILE A 167 0.02 10.73 -7.35
C ILE A 167 0.75 9.54 -8.00
N MET A 168 -0.03 8.58 -8.49
CA MET A 168 0.45 7.44 -9.27
C MET A 168 -0.37 7.25 -10.54
N GLY A 169 0.05 6.36 -11.44
CA GLY A 169 -0.74 5.91 -12.59
C GLY A 169 -0.24 6.46 -13.92
N LEU A 170 -1.17 6.78 -14.82
CA LEU A 170 -0.88 7.15 -16.20
C LEU A 170 -1.52 8.50 -16.54
N PHE A 171 -0.74 9.49 -17.00
CA PHE A 171 -1.19 10.81 -17.46
C PHE A 171 -2.13 11.53 -16.47
N GLY A 172 -1.60 12.18 -15.44
CA GLY A 172 -2.44 12.84 -14.42
C GLY A 172 -1.77 13.98 -13.68
N GLU A 173 -2.60 14.83 -13.08
CA GLU A 173 -2.17 15.94 -12.22
C GLU A 173 -2.97 15.93 -10.92
N ALA A 174 -2.29 16.11 -9.79
CA ALA A 174 -2.95 16.33 -8.51
C ALA A 174 -3.71 17.67 -8.51
N ASP A 175 -4.89 17.70 -7.90
CA ASP A 175 -5.72 18.92 -7.82
C ASP A 175 -5.91 19.45 -6.39
N ASN A 176 -5.54 18.69 -5.36
CA ASN A 176 -5.63 19.05 -3.95
C ASN A 176 -4.32 18.77 -3.19
N ILE A 177 -4.02 19.58 -2.17
CA ILE A 177 -2.91 19.37 -1.22
C ILE A 177 -3.20 18.22 -0.25
N TYR A 178 -2.16 17.62 0.35
CA TYR A 178 -2.23 16.57 1.38
C TYR A 178 -3.24 15.45 1.05
N SER A 179 -3.26 15.05 -0.23
CA SER A 179 -4.27 14.16 -0.81
C SER A 179 -3.63 13.11 -1.70
N TRP A 180 -4.34 12.00 -1.93
CA TRP A 180 -3.88 10.88 -2.75
C TRP A 180 -4.67 10.78 -4.07
N PHE A 181 -3.98 10.43 -5.16
CA PHE A 181 -4.51 10.44 -6.52
C PHE A 181 -4.10 9.22 -7.33
N LEU A 182 -5.05 8.66 -8.09
CA LEU A 182 -4.81 7.68 -9.15
C LEU A 182 -5.11 8.32 -10.52
N ALA A 183 -4.07 8.54 -11.31
CA ALA A 183 -4.15 9.04 -12.67
C ALA A 183 -4.61 7.98 -13.67
N ASN A 184 -5.41 8.39 -14.65
CA ASN A 184 -5.91 7.52 -15.73
C ASN A 184 -6.20 8.30 -17.03
N GLY A 185 -5.32 9.24 -17.36
CA GLY A 185 -5.39 9.96 -18.63
C GLY A 185 -4.93 9.11 -19.81
N ILE A 186 -5.02 9.70 -21.00
CA ILE A 186 -4.76 9.01 -22.27
C ILE A 186 -3.43 9.46 -22.89
N ASN A 187 -3.07 10.73 -22.70
CA ASN A 187 -1.84 11.34 -23.19
C ASN A 187 -1.52 12.63 -22.40
N PRO A 188 -0.35 13.28 -22.61
CA PRO A 188 0.04 14.47 -21.84
C PRO A 188 -0.92 15.66 -21.93
N ASP A 189 -1.68 15.76 -23.03
CA ASP A 189 -2.69 16.81 -23.28
C ASP A 189 -4.09 16.43 -22.78
N ALA A 190 -4.29 15.17 -22.39
CA ALA A 190 -5.57 14.60 -21.96
C ALA A 190 -5.39 13.83 -20.64
N LYS A 191 -4.97 14.56 -19.61
CA LYS A 191 -4.80 14.07 -18.24
C LYS A 191 -6.14 13.86 -17.54
N SER A 192 -6.23 12.86 -16.67
CA SER A 192 -7.41 12.64 -15.83
C SER A 192 -7.10 11.83 -14.58
N LEU A 193 -8.05 11.80 -13.65
CA LEU A 193 -7.99 11.03 -12.42
C LEU A 193 -9.10 9.97 -12.42
N ALA A 194 -8.76 8.72 -12.10
CA ALA A 194 -9.73 7.65 -11.88
C ALA A 194 -10.28 7.65 -10.45
N ALA A 195 -9.44 8.02 -9.47
CA ALA A 195 -9.83 8.10 -8.07
C ALA A 195 -8.98 9.12 -7.30
N LYS A 196 -9.55 9.67 -6.23
CA LYS A 196 -8.83 10.48 -5.26
C LYS A 196 -9.38 10.36 -3.85
N ILE A 197 -8.51 10.51 -2.86
CA ILE A 197 -8.85 10.63 -1.44
C ILE A 197 -8.27 11.95 -0.94
N LEU A 198 -9.15 12.83 -0.49
CA LEU A 198 -8.80 14.20 -0.11
C LEU A 198 -8.40 14.30 1.36
N TYR A 199 -7.66 15.36 1.70
CA TYR A 199 -7.24 15.68 3.07
C TYR A 199 -8.40 15.78 4.07
N ASP A 200 -9.60 16.15 3.60
CA ASP A 200 -10.82 16.25 4.41
C ASP A 200 -11.50 14.89 4.68
N GLY A 201 -10.99 13.82 4.07
CA GLY A 201 -11.46 12.44 4.18
C GLY A 201 -12.49 12.03 3.12
N ASN A 202 -12.86 12.92 2.19
CA ASN A 202 -13.75 12.55 1.09
C ASN A 202 -13.00 11.74 0.02
N ALA A 203 -13.65 10.70 -0.49
CA ALA A 203 -13.14 9.88 -1.58
C ALA A 203 -14.04 9.99 -2.81
N TYR A 204 -13.43 10.06 -3.99
CA TYR A 204 -14.12 10.17 -5.28
C TYR A 204 -13.58 9.09 -6.22
N ILE A 205 -14.48 8.44 -6.96
CA ILE A 205 -14.17 7.39 -7.93
C ILE A 205 -15.06 7.65 -9.15
N ASP A 206 -14.48 7.66 -10.35
CA ASP A 206 -15.19 8.03 -11.58
C ASP A 206 -16.13 6.93 -12.10
N VAL A 207 -15.73 5.65 -11.98
CA VAL A 207 -16.47 4.53 -12.59
C VAL A 207 -17.13 3.61 -11.56
N ALA A 208 -16.34 2.74 -10.92
CA ALA A 208 -16.90 1.70 -10.07
C ALA A 208 -15.93 1.26 -8.99
N TRP A 209 -16.50 0.94 -7.83
CA TRP A 209 -15.85 0.14 -6.80
C TRP A 209 -16.50 -1.25 -6.79
N ASN A 210 -15.79 -2.24 -7.33
CA ASN A 210 -16.30 -3.61 -7.44
C ASN A 210 -16.07 -4.35 -6.12
N ALA A 211 -17.07 -4.38 -5.26
CA ALA A 211 -17.00 -5.09 -3.99
C ALA A 211 -17.33 -6.59 -4.15
N GLY A 212 -16.69 -7.45 -3.33
CA GLY A 212 -16.97 -8.89 -3.33
C GLY A 212 -18.30 -9.28 -2.69
N GLY A 213 -18.85 -8.43 -1.81
CA GLY A 213 -20.17 -8.62 -1.21
C GLY A 213 -21.30 -8.08 -2.10
N ALA A 214 -22.47 -8.71 -2.01
CA ALA A 214 -23.61 -8.43 -2.90
C ALA A 214 -24.70 -7.56 -2.25
N ASP A 215 -24.41 -7.01 -1.07
CA ASP A 215 -25.33 -6.21 -0.27
C ASP A 215 -24.71 -4.91 0.24
N TYR A 216 -25.59 -3.95 0.50
CA TYR A 216 -25.30 -2.76 1.30
C TYR A 216 -25.79 -3.02 2.72
N GLY A 217 -24.90 -2.79 3.70
CA GLY A 217 -25.24 -2.92 5.11
C GLY A 217 -24.85 -1.70 5.93
N GLU A 218 -25.41 -1.59 7.12
CA GLU A 218 -25.03 -0.61 8.13
C GLU A 218 -24.83 -1.31 9.48
N LEU A 219 -24.03 -0.69 10.35
CA LEU A 219 -23.84 -1.18 11.71
C LEU A 219 -24.98 -0.73 12.63
N PHE A 220 -25.57 -1.69 13.34
CA PHE A 220 -26.60 -1.44 14.37
C PHE A 220 -26.19 -2.04 15.72
N GLU A 221 -26.63 -1.39 16.79
CA GLU A 221 -26.41 -1.86 18.16
C GLU A 221 -27.53 -2.82 18.58
N THR A 222 -27.20 -3.95 19.19
CA THR A 222 -28.18 -4.91 19.70
C THR A 222 -28.74 -4.50 21.05
N ALA A 223 -30.03 -4.76 21.26
CA ALA A 223 -30.75 -4.31 22.45
C ALA A 223 -30.24 -4.97 23.75
N ASP A 224 -29.83 -6.24 23.67
CA ASP A 224 -29.34 -7.04 24.79
C ASP A 224 -27.81 -6.96 24.98
N GLY A 225 -27.11 -6.20 24.13
CA GLY A 225 -25.67 -6.07 24.14
C GLY A 225 -24.91 -7.32 23.68
N LYS A 226 -25.60 -8.30 23.07
CA LYS A 226 -24.98 -9.53 22.57
C LYS A 226 -24.96 -9.57 21.05
N THR A 227 -24.00 -10.29 20.50
CA THR A 227 -23.93 -10.51 19.05
C THR A 227 -25.14 -11.34 18.58
N ILE A 228 -25.77 -10.88 17.49
CA ILE A 228 -26.69 -11.69 16.70
C ILE A 228 -25.90 -12.28 15.54
N GLU A 229 -25.92 -13.61 15.40
CA GLU A 229 -25.17 -14.28 14.32
C GLU A 229 -25.73 -13.97 12.93
N PRO A 230 -24.93 -14.12 11.86
CA PRO A 230 -25.41 -13.93 10.49
C PRO A 230 -26.61 -14.82 10.12
N GLY A 231 -27.46 -14.27 9.26
CA GLY A 231 -28.63 -14.92 8.67
C GLY A 231 -29.94 -14.78 9.45
N TYR A 232 -29.94 -14.06 10.58
CA TYR A 232 -31.17 -13.73 11.29
C TYR A 232 -31.76 -12.40 10.78
N PHE A 233 -33.08 -12.37 10.59
CA PHE A 233 -33.84 -11.14 10.42
C PHE A 233 -33.90 -10.37 11.74
N VAL A 234 -33.84 -9.05 11.61
CA VAL A 234 -33.86 -8.13 12.75
C VAL A 234 -34.84 -6.99 12.53
N THR A 235 -35.28 -6.40 13.64
CA THR A 235 -36.15 -5.22 13.71
C THR A 235 -35.73 -4.34 14.89
N PHE A 236 -36.32 -3.16 15.01
CA PHE A 236 -36.07 -2.26 16.12
C PHE A 236 -36.71 -2.76 17.42
N ASP A 237 -36.01 -2.57 18.53
CA ASP A 237 -36.55 -2.81 19.86
C ASP A 237 -37.25 -1.55 20.40
N GLY A 238 -38.57 -1.52 20.29
CA GLY A 238 -39.40 -0.39 20.68
C GLY A 238 -39.18 0.85 19.81
N ALA A 239 -39.20 2.03 20.44
CA ALA A 239 -39.02 3.32 19.75
C ALA A 239 -37.54 3.70 19.53
N GLY A 240 -36.60 2.86 19.97
CA GLY A 240 -35.16 3.14 19.89
C GLY A 240 -34.52 2.72 18.57
N GLN A 241 -33.21 2.97 18.47
CA GLN A 241 -32.39 2.56 17.32
C GLN A 241 -31.72 1.19 17.51
N LYS A 242 -31.89 0.57 18.68
CA LYS A 242 -31.33 -0.75 18.96
C LYS A 242 -32.16 -1.83 18.31
N ILE A 243 -31.51 -2.95 17.98
CA ILE A 243 -32.13 -4.03 17.23
C ILE A 243 -32.24 -5.33 18.02
N ARG A 244 -33.24 -6.12 17.66
CA ARG A 244 -33.46 -7.50 18.13
C ARG A 244 -33.87 -8.39 16.96
N LYS A 245 -33.86 -9.70 17.16
CA LYS A 245 -34.49 -10.63 16.22
C LYS A 245 -35.99 -10.34 16.12
N THR A 246 -36.52 -10.52 14.93
CA THR A 246 -37.95 -10.41 14.64
C THR A 246 -38.76 -11.53 15.31
N ALA A 247 -40.02 -11.22 15.59
CA ALA A 247 -41.08 -12.11 16.04
C ALA A 247 -42.24 -12.07 15.04
N ASP A 248 -43.15 -13.04 15.09
CA ASP A 248 -44.31 -13.16 14.19
C ASP A 248 -45.23 -11.94 14.25
N SER A 249 -45.26 -11.25 15.40
CA SER A 249 -46.05 -10.04 15.61
C SER A 249 -45.43 -8.77 15.00
N ASP A 250 -44.18 -8.82 14.55
CA ASP A 250 -43.50 -7.65 14.00
C ASP A 250 -43.98 -7.35 12.58
N SER A 251 -44.49 -6.13 12.40
CA SER A 251 -44.92 -5.63 11.09
C SER A 251 -43.77 -5.09 10.24
N TYR A 252 -42.62 -4.81 10.86
CA TYR A 252 -41.46 -4.22 10.23
C TYR A 252 -40.22 -5.09 10.39
N VAL A 253 -39.54 -5.34 9.27
CA VAL A 253 -38.25 -6.02 9.22
C VAL A 253 -37.23 -5.00 8.71
N LEU A 254 -36.20 -4.73 9.52
CA LEU A 254 -35.13 -3.79 9.17
C LEU A 254 -34.20 -4.36 8.11
N GLY A 255 -33.82 -5.63 8.25
CA GLY A 255 -32.84 -6.29 7.39
C GLY A 255 -32.42 -7.65 7.94
N VAL A 256 -31.30 -8.17 7.44
CA VAL A 256 -30.71 -9.44 7.87
C VAL A 256 -29.29 -9.21 8.35
N VAL A 257 -28.91 -9.78 9.49
CA VAL A 257 -27.52 -9.73 9.93
C VAL A 257 -26.60 -10.47 8.94
N THR A 258 -25.53 -9.83 8.51
CA THR A 258 -24.63 -10.30 7.46
C THR A 258 -23.17 -10.19 7.90
N GLY A 259 -22.31 -11.00 7.29
CA GLY A 259 -20.85 -10.97 7.52
C GLY A 259 -20.05 -10.58 6.27
N THR A 260 -20.69 -10.41 5.12
CA THR A 260 -20.00 -10.25 3.83
C THR A 260 -20.61 -9.15 2.96
N SER A 261 -20.88 -7.98 3.54
CA SER A 261 -21.38 -6.82 2.78
C SER A 261 -20.34 -6.27 1.83
N GLY A 262 -20.79 -5.77 0.68
CA GLY A 262 -19.91 -5.12 -0.28
C GLY A 262 -19.50 -3.74 0.19
N ILE A 263 -20.45 -3.00 0.74
CA ILE A 263 -20.25 -1.68 1.34
C ILE A 263 -20.94 -1.66 2.70
N VAL A 264 -20.25 -1.16 3.71
CA VAL A 264 -20.77 -1.00 5.07
C VAL A 264 -20.77 0.47 5.47
N GLY A 265 -21.95 1.00 5.76
CA GLY A 265 -22.15 2.33 6.33
C GLY A 265 -22.04 2.35 7.86
N ASP A 266 -21.89 3.56 8.40
CA ASP A 266 -21.83 3.84 9.85
C ASP A 266 -20.81 2.97 10.63
N THR A 267 -19.66 2.64 10.01
CA THR A 267 -18.69 1.73 10.65
C THR A 267 -17.99 2.34 11.86
N GLY A 268 -17.71 3.65 11.79
CA GLY A 268 -16.94 4.35 12.82
C GLY A 268 -15.51 3.84 12.97
N GLU A 269 -14.92 3.16 11.97
CA GLU A 269 -13.61 2.49 12.17
C GLU A 269 -12.46 3.44 12.48
N LEU A 270 -12.47 4.64 11.91
CA LEU A 270 -11.31 5.54 11.94
C LEU A 270 -11.29 6.48 13.16
N ARG A 271 -12.41 6.63 13.88
CA ARG A 271 -12.49 7.62 14.95
C ARG A 271 -13.69 7.43 15.88
N TRP A 272 -13.54 7.98 17.08
CA TRP A 272 -14.61 8.11 18.06
C TRP A 272 -15.82 8.83 17.44
N LYS A 273 -17.01 8.24 17.59
CA LYS A 273 -18.26 8.87 17.16
C LYS A 273 -18.45 10.16 17.94
N GLY A 274 -18.46 11.30 17.25
CA GLY A 274 -18.57 12.61 17.85
C GLY A 274 -17.25 13.24 18.31
N LYS A 275 -16.08 12.78 17.80
CA LYS A 275 -14.79 13.45 18.04
C LYS A 275 -14.82 14.92 17.59
N TYR A 276 -15.44 15.18 16.46
CA TYR A 276 -15.59 16.52 15.89
C TYR A 276 -17.03 17.01 16.06
N LEU A 277 -17.18 18.32 16.20
CA LEU A 277 -18.46 18.99 16.25
C LEU A 277 -19.14 18.86 14.88
N THR A 278 -20.42 18.50 14.90
CA THR A 278 -21.25 18.46 13.69
C THR A 278 -22.37 19.48 13.77
N ASP A 279 -22.87 19.91 12.62
CA ASP A 279 -24.11 20.69 12.55
C ASP A 279 -25.36 19.81 12.75
N GLU A 280 -26.54 20.43 12.66
CA GLU A 280 -27.84 19.76 12.83
C GLU A 280 -28.12 18.66 11.78
N TRP A 281 -27.35 18.62 10.69
CA TRP A 281 -27.44 17.64 9.61
C TRP A 281 -26.32 16.59 9.67
N GLY A 282 -25.45 16.64 10.69
CA GLY A 282 -24.36 15.69 10.89
C GLY A 282 -23.08 16.00 10.11
N ARG A 283 -22.96 17.18 9.48
CA ARG A 283 -21.75 17.58 8.75
C ARG A 283 -20.72 18.14 9.73
N ILE A 284 -19.45 17.76 9.54
CA ILE A 284 -18.35 18.26 10.38
C ILE A 284 -18.18 19.77 10.18
N GLN A 285 -18.02 20.50 11.27
CA GLN A 285 -17.72 21.92 11.25
C GLN A 285 -16.21 22.16 11.27
N TYR A 286 -15.76 23.19 10.55
CA TYR A 286 -14.35 23.53 10.39
C TYR A 286 -14.10 24.98 10.81
N HIS A 287 -12.88 25.28 11.21
CA HIS A 287 -12.40 26.64 11.50
C HIS A 287 -10.98 26.85 10.98
N GLU A 288 -10.63 28.10 10.72
CA GLU A 288 -9.27 28.49 10.40
C GLU A 288 -8.42 28.52 11.68
N VAL A 289 -7.26 27.90 11.61
CA VAL A 289 -6.26 27.85 12.68
C VAL A 289 -4.96 28.43 12.14
N THR A 290 -4.46 29.48 12.78
CA THR A 290 -3.11 30.00 12.51
C THR A 290 -2.10 29.08 13.20
N VAL A 291 -1.34 28.34 12.40
CA VAL A 291 -0.27 27.46 12.89
C VAL A 291 1.01 28.30 12.99
N PRO A 292 1.58 28.47 14.21
CA PRO A 292 2.78 29.25 14.39
C PRO A 292 3.94 28.67 13.59
N GLY A 293 4.72 29.54 12.96
CA GLY A 293 5.92 29.12 12.26
C GLY A 293 6.95 28.50 13.22
N ILE A 294 7.58 27.40 12.81
CA ILE A 294 8.66 26.74 13.54
C ILE A 294 9.96 27.47 13.22
N LYS A 295 10.75 27.80 14.25
CA LYS A 295 12.09 28.35 14.11
C LYS A 295 13.13 27.42 14.73
N ASP A 296 14.34 27.43 14.20
CA ASP A 296 15.47 26.77 14.85
C ASP A 296 15.91 27.55 16.11
N ASP A 297 16.83 26.96 16.88
CA ASP A 297 17.39 27.57 18.09
C ASP A 297 18.14 28.90 17.81
N LYS A 298 18.40 29.22 16.54
CA LYS A 298 19.07 30.44 16.08
C LYS A 298 18.07 31.49 15.56
N GLY A 299 16.78 31.19 15.57
CA GLY A 299 15.70 32.08 15.13
C GLY A 299 15.45 32.07 13.62
N ASN A 300 16.08 31.18 12.86
CA ASN A 300 15.78 30.99 11.44
C ASN A 300 14.44 30.28 11.29
N VAL A 301 13.60 30.76 10.37
CA VAL A 301 12.31 30.13 10.09
C VAL A 301 12.56 28.80 9.37
N LEU A 302 12.19 27.70 10.04
CA LEU A 302 12.17 26.35 9.47
C LEU A 302 10.84 26.10 8.75
N LEU A 303 9.73 26.51 9.36
CA LEU A 303 8.40 26.48 8.77
C LEU A 303 7.73 27.84 8.98
N PRO A 304 7.26 28.54 7.93
CA PRO A 304 6.57 29.80 8.12
C PRO A 304 5.21 29.59 8.81
N GLU A 305 4.75 30.65 9.48
CA GLU A 305 3.37 30.69 9.95
C GLU A 305 2.42 30.56 8.76
N HIS A 306 1.39 29.74 8.90
CA HIS A 306 0.39 29.50 7.86
C HIS A 306 -0.98 29.27 8.50
N VAL A 307 -2.01 29.25 7.65
CA VAL A 307 -3.39 29.03 8.06
C VAL A 307 -3.83 27.66 7.58
N GLU A 308 -4.35 26.85 8.50
CA GLU A 308 -4.96 25.56 8.21
C GLU A 308 -6.46 25.59 8.45
N ILE A 309 -7.22 24.83 7.65
CA ILE A 309 -8.65 24.57 7.89
C ILE A 309 -8.75 23.25 8.65
N GLN A 310 -9.02 23.30 9.94
CA GLN A 310 -9.09 22.14 10.81
C GLN A 310 -10.54 21.82 11.23
N PRO A 311 -10.88 20.55 11.50
CA PRO A 311 -12.17 20.19 12.07
C PRO A 311 -12.27 20.61 13.55
N ILE A 312 -13.40 21.19 13.95
CA ILE A 312 -13.62 21.65 15.33
C ILE A 312 -13.79 20.43 16.25
N LEU A 313 -12.98 20.33 17.32
CA LEU A 313 -13.12 19.29 18.33
C LEU A 313 -14.42 19.45 19.13
N ASN A 314 -15.12 18.34 19.37
CA ASN A 314 -16.26 18.34 20.27
C ASN A 314 -15.76 18.51 21.72
N PRO A 315 -16.24 19.50 22.50
CA PRO A 315 -15.84 19.69 23.90
C PRO A 315 -16.12 18.50 24.82
N GLN A 316 -17.01 17.59 24.41
CA GLN A 316 -17.36 16.37 25.14
C GLN A 316 -16.44 15.20 24.81
N TRP A 317 -15.55 15.35 23.82
CA TRP A 317 -14.60 14.32 23.46
C TRP A 317 -13.50 14.21 24.51
N ASP A 318 -13.30 13.00 25.01
CA ASP A 318 -12.28 12.65 26.00
C ASP A 318 -11.10 11.96 25.30
N ASN A 319 -9.98 12.67 25.18
CA ASN A 319 -8.77 12.17 24.53
C ASN A 319 -7.99 11.14 25.37
N THR A 320 -8.36 10.93 26.63
CA THR A 320 -7.73 9.92 27.50
C THR A 320 -8.33 8.52 27.31
N ARG A 321 -9.50 8.44 26.67
CA ARG A 321 -10.18 7.17 26.40
C ARG A 321 -9.71 6.56 25.10
N THR A 322 -9.21 5.33 25.17
CA THR A 322 -8.95 4.52 23.98
C THR A 322 -10.25 4.25 23.24
N TYR A 323 -10.29 4.58 21.95
CA TYR A 323 -11.42 4.27 21.11
C TYR A 323 -11.40 2.80 20.67
N ILE A 324 -12.51 2.10 20.87
CA ILE A 324 -12.74 0.76 20.35
C ILE A 324 -13.75 0.88 19.19
N PRO A 325 -13.34 0.61 17.94
CA PRO A 325 -14.22 0.60 16.78
C PRO A 325 -15.42 -0.32 16.94
N ARG A 326 -16.54 0.02 16.28
CA ARG A 326 -17.80 -0.74 16.37
C ARG A 326 -17.60 -2.21 16.01
N LEU A 327 -16.86 -2.53 14.95
CA LEU A 327 -16.65 -3.92 14.52
C LEU A 327 -15.88 -4.78 15.54
N LYS A 328 -15.25 -4.15 16.54
CA LYS A 328 -14.56 -4.87 17.64
C LYS A 328 -15.42 -5.04 18.89
N ARG A 329 -16.70 -4.60 18.86
CA ARG A 329 -17.61 -4.64 20.00
C ARG A 329 -18.76 -5.61 19.76
N PRO A 330 -19.05 -6.53 20.70
CA PRO A 330 -20.01 -7.62 20.49
C PRO A 330 -21.45 -7.14 20.28
N GLU A 331 -21.80 -5.96 20.80
CA GLU A 331 -23.12 -5.37 20.64
C GLU A 331 -23.36 -4.75 19.27
N TRP A 332 -22.37 -4.68 18.38
CA TRP A 332 -22.52 -4.12 17.03
C TRP A 332 -22.50 -5.22 15.97
N VAL A 333 -23.52 -5.24 15.12
CA VAL A 333 -23.63 -6.19 14.02
C VAL A 333 -23.96 -5.47 12.71
N ILE A 334 -23.47 -6.01 11.60
CA ILE A 334 -23.77 -5.48 10.26
C ILE A 334 -25.13 -6.02 9.84
N VAL A 335 -26.06 -5.14 9.51
CA VAL A 335 -27.38 -5.49 8.98
C VAL A 335 -27.40 -5.15 7.50
N GLY A 336 -27.56 -6.16 6.65
CA GLY A 336 -27.80 -6.00 5.22
C GLY A 336 -29.19 -5.43 4.99
N LEU A 337 -29.24 -4.26 4.38
CA LEU A 337 -30.47 -3.48 4.12
C LEU A 337 -30.95 -3.61 2.67
N LEU A 338 -30.10 -4.10 1.78
CA LEU A 338 -30.40 -4.29 0.36
C LEU A 338 -29.42 -5.30 -0.24
N GLY A 339 -29.90 -6.20 -1.11
CA GLY A 339 -29.06 -7.04 -1.95
C GLY A 339 -29.31 -8.53 -1.78
N LYS A 340 -28.34 -9.35 -2.19
CA LYS A 340 -28.45 -10.82 -2.06
C LYS A 340 -27.96 -11.24 -0.68
N LEU A 341 -28.88 -11.65 0.18
CA LEU A 341 -28.59 -11.97 1.59
C LEU A 341 -28.74 -13.47 1.85
N ARG A 342 -27.81 -14.02 2.64
CA ARG A 342 -27.90 -15.39 3.15
C ARG A 342 -28.71 -15.39 4.43
N VAL A 343 -29.70 -16.27 4.50
CA VAL A 343 -30.70 -16.27 5.57
C VAL A 343 -30.87 -17.67 6.11
N ARG A 344 -31.11 -17.77 7.42
CA ARG A 344 -31.51 -19.00 8.10
C ARG A 344 -32.99 -19.24 7.88
N ASP A 345 -33.36 -20.45 7.49
CA ASP A 345 -34.77 -20.81 7.32
C ASP A 345 -35.12 -22.11 8.05
N ASP A 346 -36.41 -22.35 8.21
CA ASP A 346 -36.99 -23.54 8.83
C ASP A 346 -37.06 -24.76 7.89
N GLY A 347 -36.50 -24.64 6.67
CA GLY A 347 -36.51 -25.67 5.63
C GLY A 347 -37.70 -25.57 4.67
N THR A 348 -38.71 -24.72 4.94
CA THR A 348 -39.91 -24.64 4.11
C THR A 348 -39.71 -23.79 2.84
N CYS A 349 -38.71 -22.90 2.82
CA CYS A 349 -38.55 -21.88 1.77
C CYS A 349 -37.96 -22.42 0.45
N ILE A 350 -38.76 -22.56 -0.61
CA ILE A 350 -38.27 -23.14 -1.89
C ILE A 350 -37.71 -22.09 -2.87
N PRO A 351 -36.66 -22.40 -3.66
CA PRO A 351 -36.19 -21.54 -4.74
C PRO A 351 -37.31 -21.17 -5.72
N GLY A 352 -37.35 -19.90 -6.13
CA GLY A 352 -38.42 -19.37 -6.98
C GLY A 352 -39.70 -18.97 -6.22
N GLY A 353 -39.88 -19.45 -4.98
CA GLY A 353 -40.94 -19.02 -4.07
C GLY A 353 -40.58 -17.77 -3.27
N TYR A 354 -41.40 -17.50 -2.24
CA TYR A 354 -41.20 -16.38 -1.33
C TYR A 354 -41.10 -16.85 0.12
N CYS A 355 -40.41 -16.05 0.94
CA CYS A 355 -40.33 -16.24 2.38
C CYS A 355 -40.56 -14.93 3.12
N ARG A 356 -41.06 -15.03 4.35
CA ARG A 356 -41.09 -13.93 5.32
C ARG A 356 -40.29 -14.32 6.55
N SER A 357 -39.87 -13.30 7.30
CA SER A 357 -39.40 -13.55 8.65
C SER A 357 -40.54 -14.12 9.49
N SER A 358 -40.22 -15.10 10.32
CA SER A 358 -41.05 -15.64 11.39
C SER A 358 -40.37 -15.46 12.75
N ASP A 359 -40.95 -16.05 13.78
CA ASP A 359 -40.44 -16.08 15.14
C ASP A 359 -38.97 -16.50 15.21
N ASN A 360 -38.23 -15.82 16.09
CA ASN A 360 -36.77 -15.96 16.26
C ASN A 360 -35.93 -15.51 15.04
N GLY A 361 -36.51 -14.74 14.13
CA GLY A 361 -35.82 -14.13 13.00
C GLY A 361 -35.30 -15.11 11.96
N ILE A 362 -35.96 -16.25 11.79
CA ILE A 362 -35.71 -17.18 10.68
C ILE A 362 -36.72 -16.96 9.56
N ALA A 363 -36.41 -17.43 8.36
CA ALA A 363 -37.35 -17.43 7.24
C ALA A 363 -38.29 -18.64 7.30
N SER A 364 -39.57 -18.39 6.99
CA SER A 364 -40.58 -19.40 6.69
C SER A 364 -41.24 -19.11 5.34
N ALA A 365 -41.68 -20.16 4.65
CA ALA A 365 -42.34 -20.04 3.35
C ALA A 365 -43.60 -19.18 3.45
N SER A 366 -43.82 -18.36 2.44
CA SER A 366 -44.97 -17.46 2.37
C SER A 366 -45.38 -17.24 0.92
N GLU A 367 -46.62 -16.81 0.71
CA GLU A 367 -47.12 -16.42 -0.61
C GLU A 367 -46.54 -15.07 -1.09
N SER A 368 -45.89 -14.31 -0.18
CA SER A 368 -45.30 -13.01 -0.48
C SER A 368 -44.08 -12.76 0.42
N GLY A 369 -43.36 -11.66 0.18
CA GLY A 369 -42.17 -11.29 0.96
C GLY A 369 -40.91 -11.32 0.09
N TYR A 370 -39.84 -11.92 0.60
CA TYR A 370 -38.54 -11.94 -0.05
C TYR A 370 -38.44 -13.10 -1.03
N ARG A 371 -37.94 -12.82 -2.24
CA ARG A 371 -37.78 -13.84 -3.28
C ARG A 371 -36.62 -14.76 -2.91
N VAL A 372 -36.87 -16.06 -2.88
CA VAL A 372 -35.83 -17.09 -2.69
C VAL A 372 -35.13 -17.33 -4.02
N LEU A 373 -33.83 -17.08 -4.05
CA LEU A 373 -32.99 -17.26 -5.24
C LEU A 373 -32.41 -18.67 -5.30
N GLU A 374 -31.95 -19.19 -4.17
CA GLU A 374 -31.20 -20.44 -4.10
C GLU A 374 -31.35 -21.10 -2.72
N ARG A 375 -31.31 -22.44 -2.68
CA ARG A 375 -31.17 -23.25 -1.47
C ARG A 375 -29.69 -23.56 -1.27
N LEU A 376 -29.10 -23.10 -0.16
CA LEU A 376 -27.67 -23.27 0.13
C LEU A 376 -27.38 -24.48 1.02
N SER A 377 -28.32 -24.84 1.89
CA SER A 377 -28.31 -26.04 2.75
C SER A 377 -29.72 -26.29 3.29
N GLU A 378 -29.90 -27.34 4.09
CA GLU A 378 -31.19 -27.70 4.71
C GLU A 378 -31.87 -26.54 5.46
N ASN A 379 -31.08 -25.67 6.11
CA ASN A 379 -31.53 -24.57 6.94
C ASN A 379 -30.98 -23.19 6.50
N ARG A 380 -30.54 -23.07 5.24
CA ARG A 380 -30.06 -21.78 4.70
C ARG A 380 -30.47 -21.59 3.25
N ILE A 381 -30.85 -20.36 2.96
CA ILE A 381 -31.24 -19.90 1.63
C ILE A 381 -30.51 -18.61 1.28
N LEU A 382 -30.48 -18.32 -0.02
CA LEU A 382 -30.14 -17.01 -0.55
C LEU A 382 -31.44 -16.31 -0.97
N ILE A 383 -31.66 -15.10 -0.47
CA ILE A 383 -32.80 -14.27 -0.86
C ILE A 383 -32.32 -13.01 -1.58
N LEU A 384 -33.21 -12.43 -2.38
CA LEU A 384 -33.09 -11.02 -2.75
C LEU A 384 -33.85 -10.19 -1.70
N TYR A 385 -33.10 -9.51 -0.84
CA TYR A 385 -33.67 -8.54 0.09
C TYR A 385 -33.76 -7.18 -0.61
N ALA A 386 -34.98 -6.73 -0.80
CA ALA A 386 -35.32 -5.36 -1.16
C ALA A 386 -36.54 -5.00 -0.32
N LYS A 387 -36.63 -3.74 0.13
CA LYS A 387 -37.80 -3.26 0.85
C LYS A 387 -39.03 -3.43 -0.05
N SER A 388 -39.90 -4.38 0.30
CA SER A 388 -41.16 -4.55 -0.41
C SER A 388 -42.09 -3.38 -0.08
N SER A 389 -42.68 -2.80 -1.12
CA SER A 389 -43.69 -1.74 -1.03
C SER A 389 -45.00 -2.24 -0.45
#